data_AF-A0A932HEU9-F1
#
_entry.id   AF-A0A932HEU9-F1
#
_cell.length_a   1.000
_cell.length_b   1.000
_cell.length_c   1.000
_cell.angle_alpha   90.00
_cell.angle_beta   90.00
_cell.angle_gamma   90.00
#
_symmetry.space_group_name_H-M   'P 1'
#
loop_
_entity.id
_entity.type
_entity.pdbx_description
1 polymer ?
#
loop_
_entity_poly.entity_id
_entity_poly.type
_entity_poly.pdbx_seq_one_letter_code
_entity_poly.pdbx_strand_id
1 'polypeptide(L)' 'TDSNIPIARVIPAITIGRGGASQGAHSPGEWWLDRNGALAVKNALLILLAEAGVPMTP' A
#
# COMPACT_ATOMS: atom_id res chain seq x y z
N THR A 1 4.41 8.82 -7.02
CA THR A 1 3.06 8.31 -6.74
C THR A 1 2.19 9.47 -6.31
N ASP A 2 0.88 9.26 -6.21
CA ASP A 2 -0.06 10.35 -5.90
C ASP A 2 0.07 10.88 -4.48
N SER A 3 0.75 10.16 -3.57
CA SER A 3 1.04 10.63 -2.21
C SER A 3 1.85 11.92 -2.17
N ASN A 4 2.55 12.29 -3.26
CA ASN A 4 3.31 13.53 -3.33
C ASN A 4 2.40 14.78 -3.27
N ILE A 5 1.16 14.71 -3.76
CA ILE A 5 0.22 15.84 -3.76
C ILE A 5 -0.16 16.27 -2.33
N PRO A 6 -0.65 15.38 -1.43
CA PRO A 6 -0.93 15.75 -0.04
C PRO A 6 0.34 16.14 0.73
N ILE A 7 1.48 15.46 0.52
CA ILE A 7 2.75 15.82 1.17
C ILE A 7 3.15 17.26 0.84
N ALA A 8 3.03 17.69 -0.43
CA ALA A 8 3.30 19.06 -0.84
C ALA A 8 2.35 20.09 -0.23
N ARG A 9 1.18 19.64 0.26
CA ARG A 9 0.19 20.44 0.99
C ARG A 9 0.31 20.31 2.52
N VAL A 10 1.42 19.74 3.01
CA VAL A 10 1.69 19.53 4.44
C VAL A 10 0.66 18.57 5.09
N ILE A 11 0.04 17.71 4.29
CA ILE A 11 -0.84 16.63 4.78
C ILE A 11 0.01 15.35 4.83
N PRO A 12 0.13 14.68 5.99
CA PRO A 12 0.83 13.42 6.08
C PRO A 12 0.23 12.38 5.13
N ALA A 13 1.07 11.74 4.32
CA ALA A 13 0.65 10.68 3.42
C ALA A 13 1.81 9.73 3.12
N ILE A 14 1.48 8.49 2.80
CA ILE A 14 2.43 7.45 2.40
C ILE A 14 1.91 6.72 1.15
N THR A 15 2.82 6.11 0.40
CA THR A 15 2.45 5.09 -0.60
C THR A 15 2.73 3.72 0.01
N ILE A 16 1.76 2.81 -0.08
CA ILE A 16 1.91 1.42 0.34
C ILE A 16 1.98 0.50 -0.89
N GLY A 17 2.75 -0.58 -0.78
CA GLY A 17 2.81 -1.61 -1.81
C GLY A 17 1.55 -2.47 -1.84
N ARG A 18 1.25 -3.09 -2.99
CA ARG A 18 0.12 -4.03 -3.13
C ARG A 18 0.42 -5.46 -2.67
N GLY A 19 1.64 -5.72 -2.20
CA GLY A 19 2.16 -7.08 -2.01
C GLY A 19 2.45 -7.82 -3.32
N GLY A 20 2.63 -9.13 -3.22
CA GLY A 20 3.01 -9.97 -4.35
C GLY A 20 4.47 -9.84 -4.76
N ALA A 21 4.77 -10.34 -5.96
CA ALA A 21 6.08 -10.19 -6.59
C ALA A 21 5.89 -9.56 -7.98
N SER A 22 6.79 -8.67 -8.38
CA SER A 22 6.76 -8.03 -9.70
C SER A 22 8.16 -7.77 -10.22
N GLN A 23 8.28 -7.63 -11.52
CA GLN A 23 9.50 -7.22 -12.18
C GLN A 23 9.19 -6.50 -13.49
N GLY A 24 10.19 -5.78 -14.02
CA GLY A 24 10.11 -5.17 -15.34
C GLY A 24 9.15 -3.99 -15.42
N ALA A 25 8.95 -3.26 -14.32
CA ALA A 25 8.11 -2.06 -14.31
C ALA A 25 8.51 -1.12 -15.47
N HIS A 26 7.52 -0.68 -16.24
CA HIS A 26 7.69 0.14 -17.44
C HIS A 26 8.40 -0.55 -18.61
N SER A 27 8.20 -1.87 -18.78
CA SER A 27 8.73 -2.62 -19.93
C SER A 27 7.66 -3.53 -20.55
N PRO A 28 7.81 -3.98 -21.82
CA PRO A 28 6.89 -4.95 -22.41
C PRO A 28 6.80 -6.28 -21.64
N GLY A 29 7.83 -6.60 -20.84
CA GLY A 29 7.87 -7.77 -19.97
C GLY A 29 7.40 -7.49 -18.54
N GLU A 30 6.69 -6.39 -18.30
CA GLU A 30 6.14 -6.09 -16.98
C GLU A 30 5.15 -7.18 -16.54
N TRP A 31 5.33 -7.70 -15.33
CA TRP A 31 4.43 -8.69 -14.76
C TRP A 31 4.30 -8.52 -13.26
N TRP A 32 3.22 -9.08 -12.73
CA TRP A 32 3.02 -9.26 -11.30
C TRP A 32 2.38 -10.62 -11.01
N LEU A 33 2.79 -11.22 -9.90
CA LEU A 33 2.28 -12.48 -9.38
C LEU A 33 1.69 -12.26 -7.98
N ASP A 34 0.50 -12.83 -7.75
CA ASP A 34 -0.15 -12.82 -6.44
C ASP A 34 0.56 -13.78 -5.47
N ARG A 35 1.67 -13.31 -4.90
CA ARG A 35 2.36 -13.98 -3.81
C ARG A 35 1.85 -13.42 -2.48
N ASN A 36 0.96 -14.18 -1.83
CA ASN A 36 0.35 -13.83 -0.54
C ASN A 36 -0.43 -12.51 -0.53
N GLY A 37 -1.14 -12.14 -1.61
CA GLY A 37 -1.85 -10.87 -1.72
C GLY A 37 -2.89 -10.62 -0.63
N ALA A 38 -3.50 -11.68 -0.09
CA ALA A 38 -4.37 -11.57 1.08
C ALA A 38 -3.68 -10.90 2.28
N LEU A 39 -2.37 -11.11 2.47
CA LEU A 39 -1.61 -10.43 3.54
C LEU A 39 -1.46 -8.93 3.28
N ALA A 40 -1.24 -8.54 2.02
CA ALA A 40 -1.16 -7.11 1.67
C ALA A 40 -2.50 -6.40 1.84
N VAL A 41 -3.61 -7.05 1.47
CA VAL A 41 -4.96 -6.51 1.72
C VAL A 41 -5.22 -6.36 3.22
N LYS A 42 -4.87 -7.37 4.03
CA LYS A 42 -4.97 -7.28 5.50
C LYS A 42 -4.11 -6.14 6.05
N ASN A 43 -2.89 -5.97 5.54
CA ASN A 43 -2.01 -4.88 5.98
C ASN A 43 -2.60 -3.50 5.63
N ALA A 44 -3.16 -3.33 4.44
CA ALA A 44 -3.83 -2.09 4.06
C ALA A 44 -5.03 -1.79 4.98
N LEU A 45 -5.81 -2.81 5.34
CA LEU A 45 -6.91 -2.66 6.30
C LEU A 45 -6.40 -2.28 7.70
N LEU A 46 -5.33 -2.91 8.19
CA LEU A 46 -4.77 -2.60 9.50
C LEU A 46 -4.23 -1.17 9.57
N ILE A 47 -3.57 -0.68 8.51
CA ILE A 47 -3.12 0.71 8.41
C ILE A 47 -4.33 1.65 8.46
N LEU A 48 -5.38 1.38 7.68
CA LEU A 48 -6.60 2.19 7.69
C LEU A 48 -7.23 2.26 9.09
N LEU A 49 -7.36 1.12 9.77
CA LEU A 49 -7.95 1.05 11.11
C LEU A 49 -7.09 1.81 12.14
N ALA A 50 -5.77 1.70 12.04
CA ALA A 50 -4.84 2.45 12.89
C ALA A 50 -5.02 3.97 12.73
N GLU A 51 -5.04 4.45 11.49
CA GLU A 51 -5.20 5.87 11.18
C GLU A 51 -6.61 6.39 11.53
N ALA A 52 -7.63 5.53 11.45
CA ALA A 52 -8.99 5.84 11.89
C ALA A 52 -9.16 5.84 13.43
N GLY A 53 -8.10 5.51 14.19
CA GLY A 53 -8.14 5.44 15.65
C GLY A 53 -8.97 4.27 16.20
N VAL A 54 -9.17 3.22 15.40
CA VAL A 54 -9.87 2.02 15.86
C VAL A 54 -9.00 1.31 16.90
N PRO A 55 -9.52 1.03 18.12
CA PRO A 55 -8.76 0.34 19.14
C PRO A 55 -8.31 -1.03 18.64
N MET A 56 -6.99 -1.28 18.68
CA MET A 56 -6.45 -2.61 18.47
C MET A 56 -6.54 -3.37 19.79
N THR A 57 -7.66 -4.03 20.04
CA THR A 57 -7.76 -5.02 21.11
C THR A 57 -7.23 -6.38 20.61
N PRO A 58 -6.45 -7.12 21.40
CA PRO A 58 -6.13 -8.52 21.14
C PRO A 58 -7.39 -9.38 20.98
#